data_AF-A0A451A821-F1
#
_entry.id   AF-A0A451A821-F1
#
_cell.length_a   1.000
_cell.length_b   1.000
_cell.length_c   1.000
_cell.angle_alpha   90.00
_cell.angle_beta   90.00
_cell.angle_gamma   90.00
#
_symmetry.space_group_name_H-M   'P 1'
#
loop_
_entity.id
_entity.type
_entity.pdbx_description
1 polymer ?
#
loop_
_entity_poly.entity_id
_entity_poly.type
_entity_poly.pdbx_seq_one_letter_code
_entity_poly.pdbx_strand_id
1 'polypeptide(L)'
;MCLLSGGADSLVGAIDAVAEGKTPVLVGRKAGDTKRQKTFARSLGKPLSLLQLHQAKPAGRLESSQRARSILFLAYGLIAAMHLSEKDDGNHKTLLVPENGFISLNVPLTSLRVGSLSTRTTHPWFIQKIQAIFDTCGFPLQIENPYQLKTKGEMFDECQNPELLRKLAAHSMSCSRSKRLHQHCGRCVPCLIRRAAFVRAGIHDETPYLFSNLSTNDSDHLQFDDVQAARYAIHSVSTKGVEQWAGSAISTAQLGEVEPYLGVAERGIRELEALFQGMGIR
;
A
#
# COMPACT_ATOMS: atom_id res chain seq x y z
N MET A 1 13.33 9.97 5.99
CA MET A 1 13.06 8.61 6.52
C MET A 1 12.10 7.90 5.60
N CYS A 2 12.07 6.57 5.61
CA CYS A 2 11.10 5.78 4.83
C CYS A 2 10.50 4.67 5.68
N LEU A 3 9.17 4.55 5.68
CA LEU A 3 8.50 3.41 6.30
C LEU A 3 8.80 2.13 5.51
N LEU A 4 9.14 1.06 6.23
CA LEU A 4 9.39 -0.27 5.68
C LEU A 4 8.54 -1.31 6.41
N SER A 5 7.33 -1.56 5.92
CA SER A 5 6.39 -2.49 6.54
C SER A 5 6.75 -3.96 6.25
N GLY A 6 7.44 -4.22 5.14
CA GLY A 6 7.65 -5.55 4.57
C GLY A 6 6.68 -5.87 3.42
N GLY A 7 5.81 -4.92 3.06
CA GLY A 7 4.96 -4.98 1.89
C GLY A 7 5.62 -4.40 0.63
N ALA A 8 5.01 -4.70 -0.50
CA ALA A 8 5.50 -4.33 -1.83
C ALA A 8 5.62 -2.81 -2.02
N ASP A 9 4.66 -2.02 -1.55
CA ASP A 9 4.70 -0.54 -1.68
C ASP A 9 5.89 0.05 -0.93
N SER A 10 6.06 -0.36 0.33
CA SER A 10 7.19 0.06 1.16
C SER A 10 8.56 -0.41 0.62
N LEU A 11 8.59 -1.53 -0.10
CA LEU A 11 9.79 -2.01 -0.78
C LEU A 11 10.15 -1.08 -1.94
N VAL A 12 9.20 -0.76 -2.83
CA VAL A 12 9.44 0.16 -3.96
C VAL A 12 9.85 1.53 -3.44
N GLY A 13 9.14 2.09 -2.45
CA GLY A 13 9.53 3.39 -1.88
C GLY A 13 10.93 3.42 -1.27
N ALA A 14 11.40 2.31 -0.68
CA ALA A 14 12.77 2.22 -0.19
C ALA A 14 13.79 2.08 -1.32
N ILE A 15 13.45 1.36 -2.40
CA ILE A 15 14.28 1.24 -3.60
C ILE A 15 14.45 2.61 -4.26
N ASP A 16 13.34 3.29 -4.55
CA ASP A 16 13.34 4.57 -5.27
C ASP A 16 14.07 5.64 -4.46
N ALA A 17 13.83 5.73 -3.15
CA ALA A 17 14.57 6.66 -2.29
C ALA A 17 16.10 6.44 -2.36
N VAL A 18 16.55 5.18 -2.40
CA VAL A 18 18.00 4.87 -2.49
C VAL A 18 18.55 5.17 -3.88
N ALA A 19 17.80 4.88 -4.93
CA ALA A 19 18.14 5.14 -6.32
C ALA A 19 18.25 6.64 -6.61
N GLU A 20 17.40 7.47 -5.99
CA GLU A 20 17.47 8.94 -5.99
C GLU A 20 18.68 9.50 -5.19
N GLY A 21 19.60 8.65 -4.76
CA GLY A 21 20.80 9.07 -4.03
C GLY A 21 20.60 9.24 -2.52
N LYS A 22 19.37 9.18 -2.00
CA LYS A 22 19.10 9.34 -0.56
C LYS A 22 19.68 8.18 0.26
N THR A 23 19.85 8.41 1.57
CA THR A 23 20.24 7.41 2.57
C THR A 23 19.19 7.37 3.69
N PRO A 24 17.98 6.87 3.40
CA PRO A 24 16.88 6.94 4.35
C PRO A 24 17.14 6.03 5.56
N VAL A 25 16.83 6.53 6.75
CA VAL A 25 16.55 5.65 7.89
C VAL A 25 15.24 4.93 7.62
N LEU A 26 15.32 3.59 7.57
CA LEU A 26 14.20 2.70 7.33
C LEU A 26 13.50 2.42 8.66
N VAL A 27 12.20 2.62 8.71
CA VAL A 27 11.41 2.48 9.94
C VAL A 27 10.41 1.36 9.79
N GLY A 28 10.62 0.28 10.54
CA GLY A 28 9.80 -0.93 10.52
C GLY A 28 9.23 -1.26 11.89
N ARG A 29 8.33 -2.24 11.91
CA ARG A 29 7.77 -2.81 13.14
C ARG A 29 8.31 -4.21 13.36
N LYS A 30 8.80 -4.48 14.57
CA LYS A 30 9.18 -5.82 15.04
C LYS A 30 7.92 -6.66 15.28
N ALA A 31 7.44 -7.29 14.22
CA ALA A 31 6.28 -8.18 14.19
C ALA A 31 6.50 -9.32 13.16
N GLY A 32 5.45 -9.84 12.54
CA GLY A 32 5.52 -10.95 11.58
C GLY A 32 6.44 -10.73 10.38
N ASP A 33 6.66 -9.49 9.96
CA ASP A 33 7.46 -9.15 8.76
C ASP A 33 8.92 -8.76 9.06
N THR A 34 9.39 -8.96 10.29
CA THR A 34 10.75 -8.57 10.74
C THR A 34 11.86 -9.12 9.82
N LYS A 35 11.75 -10.39 9.40
CA LYS A 35 12.74 -11.03 8.51
C LYS A 35 12.75 -10.41 7.11
N ARG A 36 11.57 -10.07 6.56
CA ARG A 36 11.42 -9.41 5.26
C ARG A 36 12.04 -8.02 5.29
N GLN A 37 11.71 -7.21 6.31
CA GLN A 37 12.26 -5.87 6.50
C GLN A 37 13.79 -5.88 6.54
N LYS A 38 14.40 -6.82 7.28
CA LYS A 38 15.87 -6.97 7.32
C LYS A 38 16.46 -7.38 5.97
N THR A 39 15.78 -8.29 5.26
CA THR A 39 16.22 -8.76 3.93
C THR A 39 16.19 -7.61 2.93
N PHE A 40 15.10 -6.84 2.90
CA PHE A 40 14.97 -5.67 2.02
C PHE A 40 16.01 -4.61 2.35
N ALA A 41 16.16 -4.23 3.63
CA ALA A 41 17.16 -3.24 4.05
C ALA A 41 18.59 -3.62 3.60
N ARG A 42 18.97 -4.90 3.74
CA ARG A 42 20.30 -5.39 3.31
C ARG A 42 20.47 -5.44 1.80
N SER A 43 19.37 -5.62 1.05
CA SER A 43 19.41 -5.79 -0.41
C SER A 43 19.48 -4.45 -1.15
N LEU A 44 19.26 -3.33 -0.47
CA LEU A 44 19.31 -1.98 -1.06
C LEU A 44 20.74 -1.49 -1.38
N GLY A 45 21.78 -2.27 -1.07
CA GLY A 45 23.16 -1.99 -1.51
C GLY A 45 23.84 -0.78 -0.84
N LYS A 46 23.19 -0.15 0.15
CA LYS A 46 23.76 0.92 0.98
C LYS A 46 23.76 0.53 2.46
N PRO A 47 24.68 1.08 3.29
CA PRO A 47 24.66 0.88 4.74
C PRO A 47 23.52 1.69 5.39
N LEU A 48 22.29 1.21 5.24
CA LEU A 48 21.10 1.88 5.76
C LEU A 48 20.79 1.46 7.20
N SER A 49 20.41 2.43 8.02
CA SER A 49 19.89 2.18 9.37
C SER A 49 18.45 1.67 9.28
N LEU A 50 18.20 0.48 9.85
CA LEU A 50 16.86 -0.07 10.01
C LEU A 50 16.45 -0.02 11.48
N LEU A 51 15.51 0.87 11.81
CA LEU A 51 14.89 0.96 13.12
C LEU A 51 13.64 0.06 13.17
N GLN A 52 13.69 -1.02 13.95
CA GLN A 52 12.54 -1.90 14.16
C GLN A 52 11.96 -1.71 15.56
N LEU A 53 10.82 -1.02 15.65
CA LEU A 53 10.17 -0.72 16.92
C LEU A 53 9.17 -1.82 17.30
N HIS A 54 9.12 -2.13 18.60
CA HIS A 54 8.18 -3.08 19.17
C HIS A 54 7.05 -2.31 19.87
N GLN A 55 5.81 -2.78 19.74
CA GLN A 55 4.70 -2.22 20.49
C GLN A 55 4.75 -2.79 21.91
N ALA A 56 5.02 -1.95 22.92
CA ALA A 56 4.91 -2.36 24.31
C ALA A 56 3.51 -2.94 24.57
N LYS A 57 3.42 -4.00 25.38
CA LYS A 57 2.13 -4.54 25.80
C LYS A 57 1.51 -3.52 26.78
N PRO A 58 0.40 -2.85 26.43
CA PRO A 58 -0.24 -1.93 27.35
C PRO A 58 -0.83 -2.72 28.54
N ALA A 59 -0.88 -2.09 29.71
CA ALA A 59 -1.68 -2.59 30.82
C ALA A 59 -3.16 -2.37 30.47
N GLY A 60 -3.79 -3.34 29.80
CA GLY A 60 -5.20 -3.25 29.42
C GLY A 60 -5.56 -4.01 28.14
N ARG A 61 -6.79 -3.82 27.67
CA ARG A 61 -7.30 -4.47 26.45
C ARG A 61 -6.54 -3.95 25.22
N LEU A 62 -5.86 -4.86 24.55
CA LEU A 62 -5.23 -4.58 23.26
C LEU A 62 -6.29 -4.28 22.20
N GLU A 63 -6.04 -3.26 21.38
CA GLU A 63 -6.78 -3.03 20.14
C GLU A 63 -6.52 -4.22 19.22
N SER A 64 -7.53 -5.09 19.07
CA SER A 64 -7.41 -6.37 18.37
C SER A 64 -7.61 -6.26 16.86
N SER A 65 -8.15 -5.14 16.37
CA SER A 65 -8.30 -4.88 14.95
C SER A 65 -6.95 -4.46 14.32
N GLN A 66 -7.00 -4.05 13.05
CA GLN A 66 -5.84 -3.49 12.35
C GLN A 66 -5.95 -1.97 12.18
N ARG A 67 -6.97 -1.34 12.77
CA ARG A 67 -7.29 0.08 12.54
C ARG A 67 -6.22 1.03 13.11
N ALA A 68 -5.62 0.69 14.25
CA ALA A 68 -4.58 1.52 14.87
C ALA A 68 -3.18 1.31 14.26
N ARG A 69 -3.02 0.34 13.35
CA ARG A 69 -1.71 -0.05 12.81
C ARG A 69 -1.03 1.10 12.06
N SER A 70 -1.77 1.85 11.26
CA SER A 70 -1.21 2.97 10.49
C SER A 70 -0.73 4.10 11.38
N ILE A 71 -1.54 4.49 12.38
CA ILE A 71 -1.17 5.48 13.40
C ILE A 71 0.13 5.07 14.10
N LEU A 72 0.26 3.78 14.46
CA LEU A 72 1.48 3.26 15.08
C LEU A 72 2.71 3.40 14.18
N PHE A 73 2.58 3.11 12.87
CA PHE A 73 3.68 3.31 11.92
C PHE A 73 4.06 4.78 11.75
N LEU A 74 3.08 5.69 11.71
CA LEU A 74 3.34 7.13 11.65
C LEU A 74 4.03 7.62 12.94
N ALA A 75 3.60 7.14 14.10
CA ALA A 75 4.23 7.43 15.39
C ALA A 75 5.68 6.91 15.45
N TYR A 76 5.95 5.73 14.88
CA TYR A 76 7.31 5.21 14.74
C TYR A 76 8.18 6.09 13.84
N GLY A 77 7.63 6.57 12.72
CA GLY A 77 8.29 7.54 11.85
C GLY A 77 8.62 8.84 12.58
N LEU A 78 7.68 9.36 13.37
CA LEU A 78 7.88 10.54 14.21
C LEU A 78 8.97 10.32 15.27
N ILE A 79 8.94 9.22 16.01
CA ILE A 79 9.97 8.89 17.00
C ILE A 79 11.35 8.84 16.33
N ALA A 80 11.46 8.16 15.18
CA ALA A 80 12.70 8.11 14.42
C ALA A 80 13.16 9.52 14.02
N ALA A 81 12.24 10.35 13.52
CA ALA A 81 12.52 11.72 13.10
C ALA A 81 13.10 12.56 14.23
N MET A 82 12.51 12.46 15.43
CA MET A 82 12.93 13.27 16.58
C MET A 82 14.30 12.86 17.14
N HIS A 83 14.74 11.62 16.88
CA HIS A 83 16.06 11.13 17.35
C HIS A 83 17.19 11.33 16.32
N LEU A 84 16.87 11.75 15.10
CA LEU A 84 17.89 12.11 14.11
C LEU A 84 18.40 13.53 14.37
N SER A 85 19.72 13.69 14.48
CA SER A 85 20.37 14.99 14.69
C SER A 85 19.95 16.00 13.63
N GLU A 86 19.80 17.27 14.00
CA GLU A 86 19.42 18.42 13.17
C GLU A 86 20.46 18.81 12.09
N LYS A 87 21.22 17.85 11.56
CA LYS A 87 22.22 18.12 10.50
C LYS A 87 21.62 18.57 9.17
N ASP A 88 20.29 18.66 9.08
CA ASP A 88 19.59 19.25 7.96
C ASP A 88 19.31 20.72 8.30
N ASP A 89 20.13 21.62 7.73
CA ASP A 89 20.05 23.08 7.83
C ASP A 89 18.63 23.61 7.52
N GLY A 90 17.79 23.75 8.55
CA GLY A 90 16.50 24.44 8.47
C GLY A 90 15.41 23.78 7.61
N ASN A 91 15.67 22.61 7.02
CA ASN A 91 14.68 21.88 6.23
C ASN A 91 13.86 20.92 7.10
N HIS A 92 12.54 20.87 6.85
CA HIS A 92 11.66 19.90 7.49
C HIS A 92 12.13 18.48 7.18
N LYS A 93 12.17 17.61 8.19
CA LYS A 93 12.44 16.19 7.97
C LYS A 93 11.28 15.58 7.18
N THR A 94 11.56 14.72 6.19
CA THR A 94 10.49 14.02 5.44
C THR A 94 10.31 12.59 5.94
N LEU A 95 9.07 12.19 6.21
CA LEU A 95 8.64 10.81 6.43
C LEU A 95 7.94 10.29 5.18
N LEU A 96 8.63 9.45 4.41
CA LEU A 96 8.03 8.76 3.28
C LEU A 96 7.11 7.64 3.78
N VAL A 97 5.87 7.64 3.30
CA VAL A 97 4.82 6.65 3.56
C VAL A 97 4.40 6.03 2.23
N PRO A 98 5.19 5.08 1.68
CA PRO A 98 4.89 4.51 0.38
C PRO A 98 3.62 3.66 0.43
N GLU A 99 2.57 4.10 -0.24
CA GLU A 99 1.35 3.32 -0.50
C GLU A 99 0.74 3.79 -1.82
N ASN A 100 0.34 2.85 -2.68
CA ASN A 100 -0.30 3.20 -3.94
C ASN A 100 -1.66 3.88 -3.72
N GLY A 101 -1.97 4.86 -4.56
CA GLY A 101 -3.18 5.68 -4.49
C GLY A 101 -4.48 4.88 -4.55
N PHE A 102 -4.51 3.77 -5.31
CA PHE A 102 -5.71 2.94 -5.44
C PHE A 102 -6.11 2.30 -4.10
N ILE A 103 -5.13 1.71 -3.38
CA ILE A 103 -5.32 1.21 -2.01
C ILE A 103 -5.51 2.34 -1.01
N SER A 104 -4.83 3.48 -1.17
CA SER A 104 -4.99 4.63 -0.27
C SER A 104 -6.41 5.18 -0.28
N LEU A 105 -7.03 5.32 -1.47
CA LEU A 105 -8.41 5.76 -1.64
C LEU A 105 -9.39 4.71 -1.13
N ASN A 106 -9.12 3.43 -1.42
CA ASN A 106 -9.92 2.29 -1.00
C ASN A 106 -11.41 2.47 -1.34
N VAL A 107 -11.68 2.81 -2.60
CA VAL A 107 -13.04 2.95 -3.13
C VAL A 107 -13.75 1.59 -3.02
N PRO A 108 -14.96 1.53 -2.43
CA PRO A 108 -15.70 0.27 -2.32
C PRO A 108 -15.94 -0.36 -3.69
N LEU A 109 -15.46 -1.60 -3.88
CA LEU A 109 -15.66 -2.32 -5.14
C LEU A 109 -17.15 -2.64 -5.41
N THR A 110 -17.97 -2.71 -4.35
CA THR A 110 -19.43 -2.87 -4.45
C THR A 110 -20.13 -1.97 -3.43
N SER A 111 -21.40 -1.62 -3.69
CA SER A 111 -22.22 -0.80 -2.79
C SER A 111 -22.44 -1.44 -1.40
N LEU A 112 -22.44 -2.78 -1.33
CA LEU A 112 -22.56 -3.53 -0.07
C LEU A 112 -21.31 -3.45 0.82
N ARG A 113 -20.20 -2.85 0.32
CA ARG A 113 -18.94 -2.69 1.05
C ARG A 113 -18.70 -1.25 1.52
N VAL A 114 -19.72 -0.40 1.48
CA VAL A 114 -19.68 0.95 2.06
C VAL A 114 -19.81 0.84 3.59
N GLY A 115 -18.70 0.97 4.33
CA GLY A 115 -18.72 0.92 5.79
C GLY A 115 -17.36 1.10 6.46
N SER A 116 -17.37 1.34 7.79
CA SER A 116 -16.18 1.61 8.64
C SER A 116 -15.20 0.44 8.79
N LEU A 117 -15.51 -0.71 8.18
CA LEU A 117 -14.65 -1.90 8.18
C LEU A 117 -13.56 -1.84 7.09
N SER A 118 -13.69 -0.96 6.11
CA SER A 118 -12.64 -0.72 5.11
C SER A 118 -11.66 0.34 5.62
N THR A 119 -10.43 -0.05 5.92
CA THR A 119 -9.41 0.86 6.48
C THR A 119 -8.79 1.73 5.38
N ARG A 120 -8.89 3.05 5.53
CA ARG A 120 -8.30 4.09 4.65
C ARG A 120 -7.03 4.67 5.28
N THR A 121 -6.02 3.83 5.47
CA THR A 121 -4.86 4.10 6.36
C THR A 121 -3.89 5.16 5.87
N THR A 122 -3.89 5.45 4.58
CA THR A 122 -3.03 6.44 3.92
C THR A 122 -3.84 7.32 2.98
N HIS A 123 -5.16 7.39 3.19
CA HIS A 123 -6.02 8.27 2.43
C HIS A 123 -5.56 9.73 2.61
N PRO A 124 -5.53 10.55 1.56
CA PRO A 124 -4.97 11.91 1.62
C PRO A 124 -5.55 12.75 2.76
N TRP A 125 -6.88 12.74 2.91
CA TRP A 125 -7.57 13.40 4.03
C TRP A 125 -7.08 12.91 5.41
N PHE A 126 -6.86 11.61 5.59
CA PHE A 126 -6.35 11.07 6.86
C PHE A 126 -4.92 11.54 7.12
N ILE A 127 -4.05 11.49 6.12
CA ILE A 127 -2.67 11.96 6.23
C ILE A 127 -2.62 13.46 6.56
N GLN A 128 -3.45 14.28 5.90
CA GLN A 128 -3.58 15.71 6.21
C GLN A 128 -4.01 15.96 7.66
N LYS A 129 -4.94 15.16 8.21
CA LYS A 129 -5.34 15.27 9.62
C LYS A 129 -4.20 14.89 10.57
N ILE A 130 -3.39 13.88 10.24
CA ILE A 130 -2.20 13.55 11.04
C ILE A 130 -1.13 14.64 10.92
N GLN A 131 -0.90 15.19 9.72
CA GLN A 131 0.04 16.29 9.51
C GLN A 131 -0.37 17.51 10.34
N ALA A 132 -1.65 17.89 10.34
CA ALA A 132 -2.14 18.99 11.16
C ALA A 132 -1.90 18.78 12.68
N ILE A 133 -1.99 17.53 13.15
CA ILE A 133 -1.62 17.20 14.53
C ILE A 133 -0.12 17.40 14.75
N PHE A 134 0.73 16.95 13.82
CA PHE A 134 2.17 17.13 13.93
C PHE A 134 2.58 18.60 13.92
N ASP A 135 1.98 19.40 13.04
CA ASP A 135 2.21 20.84 12.94
C ASP A 135 1.76 21.56 14.23
N THR A 136 0.59 21.22 14.75
CA THR A 136 0.06 21.81 16.01
C THR A 136 0.97 21.48 17.20
N CYS A 137 1.58 20.29 17.20
CA CYS A 137 2.55 19.90 18.22
C CYS A 137 3.96 20.48 17.99
N GLY A 138 4.19 21.21 16.90
CA GLY A 138 5.49 21.80 16.57
C GLY A 138 6.55 20.79 16.11
N PHE A 139 6.14 19.62 15.59
CA PHE A 139 7.10 18.64 15.09
C PHE A 139 7.60 19.04 13.68
N PRO A 140 8.92 19.20 13.46
CA PRO A 140 9.49 19.56 12.15
C PRO A 140 9.54 18.36 11.19
N LEU A 141 8.39 17.76 10.91
CA LEU A 141 8.25 16.54 10.12
C LEU A 141 7.10 16.65 9.10
N GLN A 142 7.41 16.47 7.83
CA GLN A 142 6.44 16.42 6.74
C GLN A 142 6.19 14.96 6.32
N ILE A 143 4.92 14.56 6.27
CA ILE A 143 4.50 13.24 5.81
C ILE A 143 4.26 13.31 4.31
N GLU A 144 4.94 12.45 3.56
CA GLU A 144 4.84 12.41 2.10
C GLU A 144 4.53 10.99 1.62
N ASN A 145 3.51 10.84 0.77
CA ASN A 145 3.26 9.61 0.03
C ASN A 145 3.54 9.84 -1.46
N PRO A 146 4.72 9.44 -1.98
CA PRO A 146 5.11 9.71 -3.37
C PRO A 146 4.24 8.95 -4.40
N TYR A 147 3.48 7.93 -3.96
CA TYR A 147 2.63 7.11 -4.84
C TYR A 147 1.14 7.40 -4.67
N GLN A 148 0.78 8.50 -3.99
CA GLN A 148 -0.60 8.90 -3.76
C GLN A 148 -1.44 9.00 -5.05
N LEU A 149 -0.80 9.38 -6.16
CA LEU A 149 -1.43 9.53 -7.47
C LEU A 149 -1.03 8.42 -8.46
N LYS A 150 -0.53 7.29 -7.96
CA LYS A 150 -0.09 6.15 -8.77
C LYS A 150 -0.84 4.88 -8.38
N THR A 151 -1.18 4.05 -9.35
CA THR A 151 -1.62 2.68 -9.10
C THR A 151 -0.45 1.83 -8.62
N LYS A 152 -0.76 0.61 -8.14
CA LYS A 152 0.30 -0.33 -7.76
C LYS A 152 1.10 -0.81 -8.97
N GLY A 153 0.45 -0.99 -10.12
CA GLY A 153 1.13 -1.31 -11.36
C GLY A 153 2.04 -0.19 -11.84
N GLU A 154 1.59 1.07 -11.79
CA GLU A 154 2.42 2.25 -12.10
C GLU A 154 3.65 2.30 -11.20
N MET A 155 3.46 2.10 -9.90
CA MET A 155 4.55 2.05 -8.94
C MET A 155 5.55 0.91 -9.25
N PHE A 156 5.12 -0.25 -9.73
CA PHE A 156 6.04 -1.33 -10.11
C PHE A 156 6.77 -1.04 -11.43
N ASP A 157 6.05 -0.53 -12.42
CA ASP A 157 6.55 -0.22 -13.76
C ASP A 157 7.57 0.93 -13.73
N GLU A 158 7.31 1.95 -12.90
CA GLU A 158 8.16 3.14 -12.77
C GLU A 158 9.24 3.02 -11.67
N CYS A 159 9.41 1.83 -11.09
CA CYS A 159 10.41 1.60 -10.05
C CYS A 159 11.83 1.85 -10.58
N GLN A 160 12.62 2.62 -9.83
CA GLN A 160 13.94 3.09 -10.27
C GLN A 160 15.02 2.00 -10.29
N ASN A 161 14.72 0.80 -9.78
CA ASN A 161 15.60 -0.37 -9.88
C ASN A 161 14.77 -1.63 -10.18
N PRO A 162 14.39 -1.85 -11.46
CA PRO A 162 13.52 -2.94 -11.85
C PRO A 162 14.16 -4.32 -11.62
N GLU A 163 15.49 -4.46 -11.71
CA GLU A 163 16.17 -5.73 -11.42
C GLU A 163 16.05 -6.12 -9.95
N LEU A 164 16.24 -5.15 -9.04
CA LEU A 164 16.09 -5.40 -7.61
C LEU A 164 14.63 -5.67 -7.24
N LEU A 165 13.69 -4.94 -7.84
CA LEU A 165 12.27 -5.19 -7.68
C LEU A 165 11.91 -6.61 -8.11
N ARG A 166 12.36 -7.05 -9.30
CA ARG A 166 12.11 -8.42 -9.81
C ARG A 166 12.56 -9.51 -8.83
N LYS A 167 13.73 -9.32 -8.20
CA LYS A 167 14.28 -10.28 -7.21
C LYS A 167 13.50 -10.30 -5.88
N LEU A 168 12.98 -9.15 -5.46
CA LEU A 168 12.43 -8.98 -4.10
C LEU A 168 10.90 -8.95 -4.05
N ALA A 169 10.21 -8.59 -5.13
CA ALA A 169 8.77 -8.38 -5.16
C ALA A 169 8.02 -9.62 -4.69
N ALA A 170 8.34 -10.82 -5.20
CA ALA A 170 7.73 -12.08 -4.81
C ALA A 170 7.84 -12.38 -3.29
N HIS A 171 8.88 -11.87 -2.64
CA HIS A 171 9.16 -12.08 -1.21
C HIS A 171 8.40 -11.09 -0.29
N SER A 172 7.79 -10.04 -0.85
CA SER A 172 7.02 -9.04 -0.11
C SER A 172 5.60 -9.51 0.25
N MET A 173 4.96 -8.85 1.21
CA MET A 173 3.63 -9.21 1.71
C MET A 173 2.57 -8.15 1.46
N SER A 174 1.49 -8.51 0.79
CA SER A 174 0.33 -7.62 0.51
C SER A 174 -0.98 -8.21 1.02
N CYS A 175 -1.06 -9.53 1.22
CA CYS A 175 -2.30 -10.21 1.55
C CYS A 175 -2.90 -9.77 2.89
N SER A 176 -4.16 -9.34 2.88
CA SER A 176 -4.94 -9.00 4.08
C SER A 176 -5.20 -10.21 4.99
N ARG A 177 -5.08 -11.43 4.48
CA ARG A 177 -5.30 -12.71 5.20
C ARG A 177 -4.00 -13.39 5.65
N SER A 178 -2.85 -12.76 5.42
CA SER A 178 -1.51 -13.30 5.72
C SER A 178 -1.32 -13.71 7.18
N LYS A 179 -1.95 -13.03 8.14
CA LYS A 179 -1.89 -13.41 9.57
C LYS A 179 -2.42 -14.81 9.86
N ARG A 180 -3.44 -15.24 9.11
CA ARG A 180 -4.10 -16.54 9.28
C ARG A 180 -3.50 -17.61 8.37
N LEU A 181 -3.11 -17.22 7.15
CA LEU A 181 -2.67 -18.16 6.12
C LEU A 181 -1.14 -18.30 6.04
N HIS A 182 -0.39 -17.37 6.61
CA HIS A 182 1.08 -17.27 6.49
C HIS A 182 1.64 -17.18 5.06
N GLN A 183 0.77 -17.04 4.06
CA GLN A 183 1.08 -16.88 2.64
C GLN A 183 0.05 -15.99 1.95
N HIS A 184 0.26 -15.66 0.67
CA HIS A 184 -0.71 -14.91 -0.12
C HIS A 184 -1.87 -15.82 -0.54
N CYS A 185 -3.11 -15.35 -0.38
CA CYS A 185 -4.26 -16.13 -0.85
C CYS A 185 -4.44 -16.06 -2.37
N GLY A 186 -4.05 -14.96 -3.03
CA GLY A 186 -4.22 -14.79 -4.49
C GLY A 186 -5.58 -14.23 -4.93
N ARG A 187 -6.57 -14.21 -4.04
CA ARG A 187 -7.97 -13.85 -4.36
C ARG A 187 -8.55 -12.66 -3.59
N CYS A 188 -7.88 -12.18 -2.52
CA CYS A 188 -8.35 -10.99 -1.81
C CYS A 188 -7.94 -9.70 -2.53
N VAL A 189 -8.63 -8.58 -2.26
CA VAL A 189 -8.40 -7.31 -2.96
C VAL A 189 -6.91 -6.90 -3.05
N PRO A 190 -6.12 -6.88 -1.95
CA PRO A 190 -4.68 -6.60 -2.05
C PRO A 190 -3.88 -7.61 -2.88
N CYS A 191 -4.28 -8.88 -2.93
CA CYS A 191 -3.64 -9.87 -3.80
C CYS A 191 -4.02 -9.65 -5.26
N LEU A 192 -5.26 -9.29 -5.58
CA LEU A 192 -5.67 -8.97 -6.95
C LEU A 192 -4.89 -7.77 -7.49
N ILE A 193 -4.83 -6.68 -6.72
CA ILE A 193 -4.06 -5.48 -7.08
C ILE A 193 -2.57 -5.78 -7.21
N ARG A 194 -2.01 -6.64 -6.34
CA ARG A 194 -0.63 -7.11 -6.47
C ARG A 194 -0.40 -7.86 -7.78
N ARG A 195 -1.26 -8.82 -8.13
CA ARG A 195 -1.11 -9.61 -9.36
C ARG A 195 -1.23 -8.72 -10.60
N ALA A 196 -2.17 -7.77 -10.57
CA ALA A 196 -2.33 -6.77 -11.61
C ALA A 196 -1.07 -5.89 -11.76
N ALA A 197 -0.40 -5.56 -10.67
CA ALA A 197 0.86 -4.81 -10.71
C ALA A 197 2.00 -5.60 -11.37
N PHE A 198 2.11 -6.90 -11.10
CA PHE A 198 3.08 -7.76 -11.81
C PHE A 198 2.79 -7.83 -13.32
N VAL A 199 1.51 -7.96 -13.69
CA VAL A 199 1.08 -7.94 -15.10
C VAL A 199 1.47 -6.64 -15.77
N ARG A 200 1.14 -5.48 -15.17
CA ARG A 200 1.46 -4.17 -15.75
C ARG A 200 2.96 -3.97 -15.94
N ALA A 201 3.77 -4.32 -14.95
CA ALA A 201 5.21 -4.13 -15.01
C ALA A 201 5.95 -5.18 -15.87
N GLY A 202 5.25 -6.15 -16.47
CA GLY A 202 5.89 -7.23 -17.24
C GLY A 202 6.84 -8.08 -16.40
N ILE A 203 6.58 -8.18 -15.09
CA ILE A 203 7.39 -8.97 -14.16
C ILE A 203 6.71 -10.32 -13.94
N HIS A 204 7.43 -11.41 -14.17
CA HIS A 204 6.95 -12.74 -13.85
C HIS A 204 6.69 -12.88 -12.33
N ASP A 205 5.43 -13.15 -11.96
CA ASP A 205 5.03 -13.24 -10.56
C ASP A 205 5.35 -14.63 -9.98
N GLU A 206 6.48 -14.74 -9.28
CA GLU A 206 6.92 -15.97 -8.59
C GLU A 206 6.25 -16.16 -7.21
N THR A 207 5.26 -15.35 -6.86
CA THR A 207 4.59 -15.45 -5.55
C THR A 207 3.78 -16.77 -5.46
N PRO A 208 4.00 -17.60 -4.43
CA PRO A 208 3.17 -18.78 -4.20
C PRO A 208 1.79 -18.35 -3.65
N TYR A 209 0.78 -18.37 -4.53
CA TYR A 209 -0.60 -18.10 -4.16
C TYR A 209 -1.35 -19.38 -3.80
N LEU A 210 -2.12 -19.36 -2.71
CA LEU A 210 -2.99 -20.48 -2.34
C LEU A 210 -4.03 -20.78 -3.43
N PHE A 211 -4.59 -19.74 -4.04
CA PHE A 211 -5.58 -19.81 -5.11
C PHE A 211 -5.01 -19.10 -6.34
N SER A 212 -4.18 -19.82 -7.11
CA SER A 212 -3.46 -19.28 -8.27
C SER A 212 -4.35 -19.15 -9.51
N ASN A 213 -5.23 -20.13 -9.78
CA ASN A 213 -6.13 -20.12 -10.92
C ASN A 213 -7.53 -19.60 -10.55
N LEU A 214 -7.71 -18.28 -10.65
CA LEU A 214 -8.98 -17.63 -10.28
C LEU A 214 -10.14 -17.92 -11.25
N SER A 215 -9.87 -18.49 -12.43
CA SER A 215 -10.93 -18.83 -13.40
C SER A 215 -11.74 -20.08 -13.01
N THR A 216 -11.27 -20.85 -12.03
CA THR A 216 -11.99 -22.03 -11.52
C THR A 216 -13.35 -21.62 -10.98
N ASN A 217 -14.43 -22.22 -11.49
CA ASN A 217 -15.79 -21.84 -11.12
C ASN A 217 -16.27 -22.51 -9.82
N ASP A 218 -15.70 -22.08 -8.69
CA ASP A 218 -16.09 -22.51 -7.35
C ASP A 218 -16.09 -21.34 -6.35
N SER A 219 -16.55 -21.61 -5.13
CA SER A 219 -16.62 -20.64 -4.02
C SER A 219 -15.26 -20.18 -3.52
N ASP A 220 -14.21 -20.93 -3.85
CA ASP A 220 -12.84 -20.62 -3.44
C ASP A 220 -12.08 -19.74 -4.44
N HIS A 221 -12.54 -19.64 -5.68
CA HIS A 221 -11.86 -18.93 -6.77
C HIS A 221 -12.77 -17.88 -7.39
N LEU A 222 -13.42 -18.19 -8.53
CA LEU A 222 -14.17 -17.23 -9.32
C LEU A 222 -15.36 -16.63 -8.55
N GLN A 223 -16.07 -17.45 -7.78
CA GLN A 223 -17.26 -17.03 -7.03
C GLN A 223 -16.90 -16.38 -5.69
N PHE A 224 -15.61 -16.29 -5.36
CA PHE A 224 -15.16 -15.70 -4.12
C PHE A 224 -15.53 -14.20 -4.05
N ASP A 225 -16.02 -13.73 -2.90
CA ASP A 225 -16.59 -12.40 -2.75
C ASP A 225 -15.70 -11.25 -3.25
N ASP A 226 -14.38 -11.28 -2.98
CA ASP A 226 -13.47 -10.22 -3.43
C ASP A 226 -13.24 -10.25 -4.95
N VAL A 227 -13.24 -11.45 -5.56
CA VAL A 227 -13.10 -11.62 -7.01
C VAL A 227 -14.36 -11.13 -7.71
N GLN A 228 -15.53 -11.53 -7.20
CA GLN A 228 -16.83 -11.06 -7.70
C GLN A 228 -16.99 -9.54 -7.53
N ALA A 229 -16.54 -8.99 -6.41
CA ALA A 229 -16.55 -7.55 -6.19
C ALA A 229 -15.66 -6.80 -7.20
N ALA A 230 -14.47 -7.32 -7.51
CA ALA A 230 -13.61 -6.74 -8.54
C ALA A 230 -14.27 -6.82 -9.93
N ARG A 231 -14.89 -7.95 -10.30
CA ARG A 231 -15.63 -8.08 -11.56
C ARG A 231 -16.77 -7.07 -11.66
N TYR A 232 -17.54 -6.90 -10.58
CA TYR A 232 -18.59 -5.90 -10.52
C TYR A 232 -18.05 -4.48 -10.70
N ALA A 233 -16.93 -4.14 -10.05
CA ALA A 233 -16.31 -2.82 -10.17
C ALA A 233 -15.83 -2.55 -11.61
N ILE A 234 -15.18 -3.52 -12.25
CA ILE A 234 -14.77 -3.45 -13.67
C ILE A 234 -15.99 -3.18 -14.54
N HIS A 235 -17.05 -3.99 -14.39
CA HIS A 235 -18.28 -3.81 -15.14
C HIS A 235 -18.91 -2.43 -14.90
N SER A 236 -18.98 -1.98 -13.64
CA SER A 236 -19.56 -0.69 -13.28
C SER A 236 -18.78 0.47 -13.89
N VAL A 237 -17.44 0.46 -13.83
CA VAL A 237 -16.63 1.52 -14.44
C VAL A 237 -16.77 1.50 -15.97
N SER A 238 -16.78 0.33 -16.59
CA SER A 238 -16.93 0.21 -18.05
C SER A 238 -18.29 0.70 -18.57
N THR A 239 -19.36 0.57 -17.78
CA THR A 239 -20.73 0.89 -18.22
C THR A 239 -21.23 2.24 -17.72
N LYS A 240 -20.79 2.68 -16.55
CA LYS A 240 -21.29 3.89 -15.86
C LYS A 240 -20.22 4.96 -15.66
N GLY A 241 -18.95 4.65 -15.92
CA GLY A 241 -17.82 5.53 -15.67
C GLY A 241 -17.33 5.51 -14.22
N VAL A 242 -16.10 6.01 -14.03
CA VAL A 242 -15.41 6.01 -12.73
C VAL A 242 -16.08 6.93 -11.71
N GLU A 243 -16.62 8.07 -12.12
CA GLU A 243 -17.30 9.03 -11.25
C GLU A 243 -18.50 8.40 -10.55
N GLN A 244 -19.39 7.78 -11.33
CA GLN A 244 -20.59 7.14 -10.79
C GLN A 244 -20.26 5.93 -9.92
N TRP A 245 -19.21 5.17 -10.27
CA TRP A 245 -18.75 4.05 -9.45
C TRP A 245 -18.11 4.51 -8.13
N ALA A 246 -17.24 5.52 -8.17
CA ALA A 246 -16.58 6.05 -6.99
C ALA A 246 -17.57 6.76 -6.05
N GLY A 247 -18.59 7.43 -6.61
CA GLY A 247 -19.62 8.12 -5.85
C GLY A 247 -19.02 9.06 -4.80
N SER A 248 -19.53 8.99 -3.57
CA SER A 248 -19.04 9.82 -2.47
C SER A 248 -17.70 9.36 -1.86
N ALA A 249 -17.13 8.25 -2.33
CA ALA A 249 -15.86 7.75 -1.80
C ALA A 249 -14.68 8.69 -2.12
N ILE A 250 -14.77 9.41 -3.25
CA ILE A 250 -13.85 10.45 -3.68
C ILE A 250 -14.65 11.76 -3.72
N SER A 251 -14.49 12.60 -2.69
CA SER A 251 -15.29 13.82 -2.53
C SER A 251 -14.43 15.07 -2.47
N THR A 252 -14.92 16.14 -3.10
CA THR A 252 -14.28 17.46 -3.08
C THR A 252 -14.17 18.03 -1.66
N ALA A 253 -15.14 17.73 -0.79
CA ALA A 253 -15.12 18.12 0.62
C ALA A 253 -13.92 17.55 1.40
N GLN A 254 -13.40 16.38 1.00
CA GLN A 254 -12.27 15.74 1.66
C GLN A 254 -10.94 15.94 0.92
N LEU A 255 -10.98 16.07 -0.41
CA LEU A 255 -9.79 16.01 -1.26
C LEU A 255 -9.51 17.30 -2.03
N GLY A 256 -10.44 18.26 -2.05
CA GLY A 256 -10.37 19.42 -2.93
C GLY A 256 -10.57 18.99 -4.37
N GLU A 257 -9.49 19.00 -5.17
CA GLU A 257 -9.50 18.52 -6.55
C GLU A 257 -9.58 16.98 -6.60
N VAL A 258 -10.61 16.45 -7.24
CA VAL A 258 -10.89 15.00 -7.27
C VAL A 258 -10.37 14.30 -8.51
N GLU A 259 -10.15 15.02 -9.61
CA GLU A 259 -9.76 14.45 -10.91
C GLU A 259 -8.51 13.55 -10.86
N PRO A 260 -7.42 13.93 -10.18
CA PRO A 260 -6.25 13.06 -10.09
C PRO A 260 -6.56 11.73 -9.39
N TYR A 261 -7.44 11.75 -8.39
CA TYR A 261 -7.84 10.56 -7.64
C TYR A 261 -8.81 9.68 -8.41
N LEU A 262 -9.75 10.28 -9.15
CA LEU A 262 -10.61 9.56 -10.09
C LEU A 262 -9.77 8.87 -11.17
N GLY A 263 -8.76 9.56 -11.70
CA GLY A 263 -7.83 8.98 -12.67
C GLY A 263 -7.09 7.74 -12.13
N VAL A 264 -6.59 7.79 -10.88
CA VAL A 264 -5.97 6.61 -10.25
C VAL A 264 -6.97 5.49 -10.02
N ALA A 265 -8.18 5.84 -9.59
CA ALA A 265 -9.24 4.88 -9.34
C ALA A 265 -9.61 4.14 -10.64
N GLU A 266 -9.74 4.87 -11.75
CA GLU A 266 -10.01 4.29 -13.07
C GLU A 266 -8.86 3.39 -13.55
N ARG A 267 -7.61 3.88 -13.51
CA ARG A 267 -6.44 3.10 -13.96
C ARG A 267 -6.25 1.84 -13.11
N GLY A 268 -6.52 1.90 -11.80
CA GLY A 268 -6.48 0.73 -10.93
C GLY A 268 -7.54 -0.31 -11.27
N ILE A 269 -8.73 0.10 -11.70
CA ILE A 269 -9.76 -0.82 -12.20
C ILE A 269 -9.35 -1.41 -13.56
N ARG A 270 -8.76 -0.63 -14.47
CA ARG A 270 -8.23 -1.14 -15.75
C ARG A 270 -7.10 -2.15 -15.55
N GLU A 271 -6.26 -1.99 -14.54
CA GLU A 271 -5.25 -2.99 -14.16
C GLU A 271 -5.88 -4.32 -13.71
N LEU A 272 -6.95 -4.27 -12.91
CA LEU A 272 -7.71 -5.45 -12.51
C LEU A 272 -8.40 -6.11 -13.71
N GLU A 273 -8.92 -5.31 -14.64
CA GLU A 273 -9.50 -5.80 -15.89
C GLU A 273 -8.46 -6.55 -16.73
N ALA A 274 -7.29 -5.96 -16.96
CA ALA A 274 -6.19 -6.61 -17.68
C ALA A 274 -5.75 -7.93 -17.03
N LEU A 275 -5.70 -7.97 -15.70
CA LEU A 275 -5.43 -9.19 -14.94
C LEU A 275 -6.46 -10.29 -15.24
N PHE A 276 -7.75 -9.94 -15.20
CA PHE A 276 -8.84 -10.91 -15.41
C PHE A 276 -8.91 -11.39 -16.86
N GLN A 277 -8.74 -10.49 -17.84
CA GLN A 277 -8.64 -10.85 -19.24
C GLN A 277 -7.48 -11.83 -19.49
N GLY A 278 -6.30 -11.57 -18.89
CA GLY A 278 -5.14 -12.47 -18.96
C GLY A 278 -5.38 -13.85 -18.33
N MET A 279 -6.38 -13.99 -17.45
CA MET A 279 -6.80 -15.25 -16.85
C MET A 279 -8.02 -15.89 -17.53
N GLY A 280 -8.53 -15.30 -18.62
CA GLY A 280 -9.74 -15.75 -19.29
C GLY A 280 -11.02 -15.52 -18.50
N ILE A 281 -11.00 -14.64 -17.49
CA ILE A 281 -12.17 -14.25 -16.71
C ILE A 281 -12.86 -13.08 -17.42
N ARG A 282 -14.14 -13.26 -17.75
CA ARG A 282 -14.99 -12.25 -18.41
C ARG A 282 -15.87 -11.53 -17.40
#